data_AF-A0A0F7P8M1-F1
#
_entry.id   AF-A0A0F7P8M1-F1
#
_cell.length_a   1.000
_cell.length_b   1.000
_cell.length_c   1.000
_cell.angle_alpha   90.00
_cell.angle_beta   90.00
_cell.angle_gamma   90.00
#
_symmetry.space_group_name_H-M   'P 1'
#
loop_
_entity.id
_entity.type
_entity.pdbx_description
1 polymer ?
#
loop_
_entity_poly.entity_id
_entity_poly.type
_entity_poly.pdbx_seq_one_letter_code
_entity_poly.pdbx_strand_id
1 'polypeptide(L)'
;MSNALFGGSELDALLTGDTVFDGVFEALRRIWGDPDAIGDRKLAHSEYKTRLLERELSKLYPPLYDELIASTGDHPLTKIEDGAGVIMDALSLREGFRLEQELAEEYDWEVSLSWAPIERLPSETQFITREWFDAHSPSAVSRDDFRFIGDMEVPKLPGTSPEYVWTRHPDQRLEGALKGNYSNEEVEDIYEDVKDLLTDIIHQSVHDEFLVTSDHGYVNHLGNSPYSLTDEQEEALSTKFSGRFTEVGNGQAYRLLEDDDIIKRVQDHYVVRGHYKWTKRGATKKIMHGGCSLPECMTPVLRIDTNATGGA
;
A
#
# COMPACT_ATOMS: atom_id res chain seq x y z
N MET A 1 -25.16 5.54 -14.70
CA MET A 1 -24.85 4.90 -13.41
C MET A 1 -24.31 5.97 -12.49
N SER A 2 -24.86 6.15 -11.29
CA SER A 2 -24.45 7.25 -10.41
C SER A 2 -22.99 7.07 -10.02
N ASN A 3 -22.18 8.11 -10.25
CA ASN A 3 -20.80 8.25 -9.76
C ASN A 3 -20.78 8.51 -8.24
N ALA A 4 -21.63 7.83 -7.47
CA ALA A 4 -21.68 8.02 -6.03
C ALA A 4 -20.39 7.44 -5.43
N LEU A 5 -19.41 8.33 -5.20
CA LEU A 5 -18.15 8.04 -4.53
C LEU A 5 -18.37 7.58 -3.08
N PHE A 6 -19.48 8.00 -2.49
CA PHE A 6 -19.91 7.65 -1.15
C PHE A 6 -21.33 7.07 -1.19
N GLY A 7 -21.58 6.02 -0.43
CA GLY A 7 -22.93 5.60 -0.04
C GLY A 7 -23.28 6.12 1.36
N GLY A 8 -24.42 5.66 1.89
CA GLY A 8 -24.92 6.14 3.19
C GLY A 8 -24.04 5.72 4.37
N SER A 9 -23.55 4.47 4.38
CA SER A 9 -22.70 3.95 5.44
C SER A 9 -21.30 4.57 5.42
N GLU A 10 -20.74 4.83 4.25
CA GLU A 10 -19.42 5.45 4.10
C GLU A 10 -19.46 6.93 4.54
N LEU A 11 -20.54 7.65 4.23
CA LEU A 11 -20.74 9.01 4.74
C LEU A 11 -20.90 9.02 6.27
N ASP A 12 -21.62 8.05 6.83
CA ASP A 12 -21.77 7.94 8.28
C ASP A 12 -20.42 7.67 8.95
N ALA A 13 -19.63 6.73 8.42
CA ALA A 13 -18.28 6.45 8.91
C ALA A 13 -17.34 7.66 8.77
N LEU A 14 -17.39 8.41 7.66
CA LEU A 14 -16.61 9.64 7.49
C LEU A 14 -17.01 10.76 8.47
N LEU A 15 -18.25 10.76 8.96
CA LEU A 15 -18.77 11.80 9.85
C LEU A 15 -18.73 11.42 11.33
N THR A 16 -18.74 10.12 11.64
CA THR A 16 -18.94 9.60 13.00
C THR A 16 -17.87 8.61 13.46
N GLY A 17 -17.01 8.15 12.55
CA GLY A 17 -15.87 7.28 12.87
C GLY A 17 -14.85 7.98 13.78
N ASP A 18 -14.01 7.18 14.43
CA ASP A 18 -12.95 7.68 15.30
C ASP A 18 -11.94 8.53 14.52
N THR A 19 -11.70 8.17 13.25
CA THR A 19 -10.89 8.94 12.31
C THR A 19 -11.57 9.07 10.94
N VAL A 20 -11.21 10.10 10.17
CA VAL A 20 -11.64 10.22 8.76
C VAL A 20 -11.18 9.00 7.93
N PHE A 21 -10.07 8.38 8.32
CA PHE A 21 -9.47 7.27 7.59
C PHE A 21 -10.25 5.97 7.73
N ASP A 22 -11.05 5.79 8.78
CA ASP A 22 -11.97 4.65 8.88
C ASP A 22 -13.07 4.76 7.82
N GLY A 23 -13.59 5.98 7.61
CA GLY A 23 -14.51 6.26 6.50
C GLY A 23 -13.85 6.12 5.12
N VAL A 24 -12.55 6.46 5.00
CA VAL A 24 -11.78 6.20 3.77
C VAL A 24 -11.66 4.71 3.50
N PHE A 25 -11.33 3.91 4.52
CA PHE A 25 -11.18 2.47 4.41
C PHE A 25 -12.48 1.83 3.91
N GLU A 26 -13.63 2.22 4.45
CA GLU A 26 -14.94 1.73 3.97
C GLU A 26 -15.27 2.19 2.54
N ALA A 27 -14.90 3.42 2.18
CA ALA A 27 -15.04 3.89 0.80
C ALA A 27 -14.14 3.10 -0.18
N LEU A 28 -12.93 2.73 0.24
CA LEU A 28 -12.05 1.85 -0.53
C LEU A 28 -12.61 0.42 -0.60
N ARG A 29 -13.16 -0.11 0.50
CA ARG A 29 -13.84 -1.43 0.56
C ARG A 29 -14.97 -1.50 -0.47
N ARG A 30 -15.75 -0.43 -0.62
CA ARG A 30 -16.80 -0.34 -1.66
C ARG A 30 -16.26 -0.37 -3.09
N ILE A 31 -15.05 0.16 -3.32
CA ILE A 31 -14.42 0.19 -4.65
C ILE A 31 -13.80 -1.17 -4.98
N TRP A 32 -13.03 -1.71 -4.04
CA TRP A 32 -12.13 -2.83 -4.24
C TRP A 32 -12.65 -4.17 -3.71
N GLY A 33 -13.70 -4.17 -2.90
CA GLY A 33 -14.39 -5.37 -2.46
C GLY A 33 -15.30 -6.00 -3.52
N ASP A 34 -15.41 -5.41 -4.72
CA ASP A 34 -15.93 -6.10 -5.91
C ASP A 34 -14.85 -7.09 -6.38
N PRO A 35 -15.09 -8.43 -6.41
CA PRO A 35 -14.07 -9.42 -6.76
C PRO A 35 -13.41 -9.19 -8.12
N ASP A 36 -14.13 -8.59 -9.06
CA ASP A 36 -13.60 -8.27 -10.39
C ASP A 36 -12.76 -6.98 -10.42
N ALA A 37 -12.62 -6.24 -9.31
CA ALA A 37 -12.06 -4.87 -9.30
C ALA A 37 -10.59 -4.81 -9.74
N ILE A 38 -9.82 -5.86 -9.48
CA ILE A 38 -8.41 -6.02 -9.88
C ILE A 38 -8.30 -6.56 -11.31
N GLY A 39 -9.34 -7.20 -11.84
CA GLY A 39 -9.33 -7.77 -13.18
C GLY A 39 -9.17 -6.71 -14.27
N ASP A 40 -8.51 -7.10 -15.37
CA ASP A 40 -8.06 -6.20 -16.47
C ASP A 40 -9.17 -5.22 -16.94
N ARG A 41 -10.40 -5.71 -17.08
CA ARG A 41 -11.54 -4.90 -17.56
C ARG A 41 -11.99 -3.80 -16.61
N LYS A 42 -11.81 -3.96 -15.30
CA LYS A 42 -12.30 -3.01 -14.28
C LYS A 42 -11.17 -2.25 -13.60
N LEU A 43 -9.92 -2.74 -13.62
CA LEU A 43 -8.78 -2.14 -12.94
C LEU A 43 -8.65 -0.64 -13.18
N ALA A 44 -8.64 -0.19 -14.44
CA ALA A 44 -8.50 1.22 -14.77
C ALA A 44 -9.64 2.10 -14.20
N HIS A 45 -10.85 1.54 -14.09
CA HIS A 45 -12.01 2.23 -13.52
C HIS A 45 -11.97 2.28 -11.99
N SER A 46 -11.57 1.18 -11.34
CA SER A 46 -11.36 1.11 -9.89
C SER A 46 -10.25 2.08 -9.45
N GLU A 47 -9.16 2.15 -10.19
CA GLU A 47 -8.08 3.14 -9.96
C GLU A 47 -8.55 4.57 -10.19
N TYR A 48 -9.39 4.82 -11.19
CA TYR A 48 -9.97 6.16 -11.39
C TYR A 48 -10.85 6.58 -10.20
N LYS A 49 -11.69 5.68 -9.70
CA LYS A 49 -12.52 5.94 -8.51
C LYS A 49 -11.66 6.23 -7.27
N THR A 50 -10.60 5.46 -7.04
CA THR A 50 -9.66 5.67 -5.92
C THR A 50 -9.02 7.06 -5.98
N ARG A 51 -8.51 7.44 -7.16
CA ARG A 51 -7.93 8.77 -7.38
C ARG A 51 -8.95 9.89 -7.16
N LEU A 52 -10.17 9.68 -7.65
CA LEU A 52 -11.23 10.67 -7.53
C LEU A 52 -11.69 10.82 -6.08
N LEU A 53 -11.83 9.72 -5.35
CA LEU A 53 -12.14 9.70 -3.91
C LEU A 53 -11.13 10.55 -3.14
N GLU A 54 -9.84 10.25 -3.27
CA GLU A 54 -8.77 10.97 -2.57
C GLU A 54 -8.74 12.45 -2.93
N ARG A 55 -8.91 12.79 -4.23
CA ARG A 55 -8.91 14.18 -4.69
C ARG A 55 -10.10 14.97 -4.15
N GLU A 56 -11.28 14.36 -4.08
CA GLU A 56 -12.46 15.05 -3.54
C GLU A 56 -12.40 15.15 -2.01
N LEU A 57 -11.89 14.12 -1.32
CA LEU A 57 -11.63 14.18 0.12
C LEU A 57 -10.64 15.27 0.47
N SER A 58 -9.53 15.42 -0.26
CA SER A 58 -8.54 16.47 0.03
C SER A 58 -9.09 17.88 -0.16
N LYS A 59 -10.10 18.07 -1.02
CA LYS A 59 -10.77 19.36 -1.20
C LYS A 59 -11.78 19.64 -0.10
N LEU A 60 -12.55 18.61 0.31
CA LEU A 60 -13.60 18.73 1.31
C LEU A 60 -13.03 18.76 2.74
N TYR A 61 -11.89 18.11 2.94
CA TYR A 61 -11.18 17.98 4.20
C TYR A 61 -9.70 18.35 4.02
N PRO A 62 -9.36 19.65 3.99
CA PRO A 62 -7.99 20.13 3.78
C PRO A 62 -6.91 19.49 4.69
N PRO A 63 -7.19 19.13 5.96
CA PRO A 63 -6.19 18.48 6.83
C PRO A 63 -5.80 17.05 6.43
N LEU A 64 -6.48 16.41 5.47
CA LEU A 64 -6.36 14.99 5.14
C LEU A 64 -4.90 14.47 5.11
N TYR A 65 -4.02 15.15 4.37
CA TYR A 65 -2.63 14.70 4.24
C TYR A 65 -1.78 15.02 5.46
N ASP A 66 -2.05 16.12 6.16
CA ASP A 66 -1.32 16.47 7.37
C ASP A 66 -1.63 15.47 8.50
N GLU A 67 -2.89 15.03 8.60
CA GLU A 67 -3.30 13.98 9.53
C GLU A 67 -2.78 12.60 9.12
N LEU A 68 -2.72 12.29 7.82
CA LEU A 68 -2.14 11.04 7.33
C LEU A 68 -0.63 10.96 7.62
N ILE A 69 0.08 12.08 7.50
CA ILE A 69 1.49 12.18 7.88
C ILE A 69 1.64 12.02 9.40
N ALA A 70 0.76 12.67 10.18
CA ALA A 70 0.81 12.64 11.63
C ALA A 70 0.48 11.26 12.24
N SER A 71 -0.23 10.40 11.51
CA SER A 71 -0.57 9.05 11.97
C SER A 71 0.55 8.02 11.76
N THR A 72 1.61 8.35 11.00
CA THR A 72 2.73 7.43 10.78
C THR A 72 3.46 7.03 12.08
N GLY A 73 4.00 5.80 12.12
CA GLY A 73 4.87 5.32 13.20
C GLY A 73 4.19 4.54 14.34
N ASP A 74 2.93 4.13 14.17
CA ASP A 74 2.21 3.31 15.17
C ASP A 74 1.76 1.95 14.60
N HIS A 75 2.58 1.33 13.74
CA HIS A 75 2.18 0.14 13.00
C HIS A 75 2.07 -1.10 13.92
N PRO A 76 0.96 -1.88 13.86
CA PRO A 76 0.69 -2.99 14.79
C PRO A 76 1.69 -4.14 14.70
N LEU A 77 2.38 -4.29 13.55
CA LEU A 77 3.46 -5.27 13.38
C LEU A 77 4.55 -5.15 14.47
N THR A 78 4.86 -3.94 14.94
CA THR A 78 5.90 -3.70 15.95
C THR A 78 5.48 -4.12 17.37
N LYS A 79 4.21 -4.49 17.54
CA LYS A 79 3.58 -4.78 18.83
C LYS A 79 3.16 -6.25 18.99
N ILE A 80 3.48 -7.11 18.02
CA ILE A 80 3.15 -8.53 18.12
C ILE A 80 4.03 -9.19 19.19
N GLU A 81 3.40 -9.94 20.08
CA GLU A 81 4.10 -10.70 21.15
C GLU A 81 4.13 -12.20 20.85
N ASP A 82 3.19 -12.68 20.03
CA ASP A 82 3.03 -14.07 19.65
C ASP A 82 2.61 -14.19 18.17
N GLY A 83 2.74 -15.39 17.61
CA GLY A 83 2.34 -15.68 16.23
C GLY A 83 3.38 -15.27 15.17
N ALA A 84 2.90 -15.05 13.95
CA ALA A 84 3.74 -14.66 12.81
C ALA A 84 3.34 -13.30 12.21
N GLY A 85 4.31 -12.39 12.10
CA GLY A 85 4.19 -11.15 11.34
C GLY A 85 4.65 -11.35 9.91
N VAL A 86 3.74 -11.28 8.94
CA VAL A 86 4.04 -11.43 7.51
C VAL A 86 3.99 -10.06 6.83
N ILE A 87 5.07 -9.66 6.18
CA ILE A 87 5.23 -8.39 5.47
C ILE A 87 5.34 -8.70 3.99
N MET A 88 4.39 -8.21 3.20
CA MET A 88 4.34 -8.40 1.76
C MET A 88 4.62 -7.06 1.08
N ASP A 89 5.78 -6.92 0.45
CA ASP A 89 6.29 -5.66 -0.11
C ASP A 89 5.32 -5.06 -1.15
N ALA A 90 4.91 -3.82 -0.92
CA ALA A 90 3.89 -3.10 -1.69
C ALA A 90 2.48 -3.72 -1.70
N LEU A 91 2.12 -4.62 -0.79
CA LEU A 91 0.75 -5.10 -0.66
C LEU A 91 -0.18 -3.95 -0.26
N SER A 92 -1.17 -3.63 -1.10
CA SER A 92 -2.07 -2.52 -0.86
C SER A 92 -3.44 -3.01 -0.36
N LEU A 93 -4.27 -2.08 0.10
CA LEU A 93 -5.66 -2.38 0.46
C LEU A 93 -6.44 -3.03 -0.70
N ARG A 94 -6.05 -2.80 -1.96
CA ARG A 94 -6.67 -3.41 -3.14
C ARG A 94 -6.65 -4.94 -3.04
N GLU A 95 -5.44 -5.48 -2.87
CA GLU A 95 -5.22 -6.90 -2.71
C GLU A 95 -5.77 -7.37 -1.35
N GLY A 96 -5.61 -6.57 -0.29
CA GLY A 96 -6.11 -6.89 1.05
C GLY A 96 -7.61 -7.20 1.11
N PHE A 97 -8.46 -6.42 0.43
CA PHE A 97 -9.91 -6.69 0.39
C PHE A 97 -10.25 -8.01 -0.30
N ARG A 98 -9.49 -8.38 -1.33
CA ARG A 98 -9.71 -9.61 -2.07
C ARG A 98 -9.18 -10.83 -1.29
N LEU A 99 -8.00 -10.70 -0.67
CA LEU A 99 -7.43 -11.71 0.23
C LEU A 99 -8.37 -12.00 1.42
N GLU A 100 -8.97 -10.99 2.04
CA GLU A 100 -9.93 -11.18 3.14
C GLU A 100 -11.08 -12.10 2.73
N GLN A 101 -11.65 -11.86 1.54
CA GLN A 101 -12.79 -12.63 1.02
C GLN A 101 -12.36 -14.04 0.62
N GLU A 102 -11.34 -14.14 -0.25
CA GLU A 102 -10.94 -15.42 -0.83
C GLU A 102 -10.34 -16.37 0.22
N LEU A 103 -9.51 -15.88 1.15
CA LEU A 103 -8.96 -16.74 2.19
C LEU A 103 -10.04 -17.27 3.14
N ALA A 104 -11.04 -16.45 3.50
CA ALA A 104 -12.16 -16.88 4.33
C ALA A 104 -13.13 -17.84 3.59
N GLU A 105 -13.23 -17.74 2.27
CA GLU A 105 -14.10 -18.60 1.45
C GLU A 105 -13.43 -19.94 1.08
N GLU A 106 -12.13 -19.90 0.77
CA GLU A 106 -11.35 -21.07 0.32
C GLU A 106 -10.89 -21.95 1.48
N TYR A 107 -10.64 -21.35 2.65
CA TYR A 107 -10.13 -22.03 3.84
C TYR A 107 -11.10 -21.88 5.03
N ASP A 108 -11.03 -22.80 5.97
CA ASP A 108 -11.79 -22.72 7.24
C ASP A 108 -11.05 -21.83 8.25
N TRP A 109 -10.59 -20.66 7.79
CA TRP A 109 -9.83 -19.69 8.57
C TRP A 109 -10.72 -18.52 8.98
N GLU A 110 -10.49 -17.98 10.18
CA GLU A 110 -11.07 -16.70 10.56
C GLU A 110 -10.17 -15.58 10.03
N VAL A 111 -10.67 -14.81 9.07
CA VAL A 111 -9.92 -13.71 8.44
C VAL A 111 -10.66 -12.40 8.67
N SER A 112 -9.93 -11.39 9.15
CA SER A 112 -10.44 -10.02 9.26
C SER A 112 -9.46 -9.03 8.69
N LEU A 113 -9.96 -8.04 7.93
CA LEU A 113 -9.15 -6.95 7.40
C LEU A 113 -9.45 -5.64 8.12
N SER A 114 -8.37 -5.01 8.55
CA SER A 114 -8.33 -3.61 8.98
C SER A 114 -7.21 -2.87 8.24
N TRP A 115 -6.88 -1.65 8.65
CA TRP A 115 -5.82 -0.86 8.07
C TRP A 115 -4.90 -0.30 9.16
N ALA A 116 -3.67 0.03 8.79
CA ALA A 116 -2.75 0.81 9.60
C ALA A 116 -2.04 1.87 8.74
N PRO A 117 -1.57 2.98 9.33
CA PRO A 117 -0.69 3.90 8.65
C PRO A 117 0.70 3.26 8.51
N ILE A 118 1.40 3.54 7.41
CA ILE A 118 2.81 3.14 7.25
C ILE A 118 3.68 3.62 8.41
N GLU A 119 4.77 2.90 8.65
CA GLU A 119 5.70 3.25 9.74
C GLU A 119 6.36 4.61 9.53
N ARG A 120 6.74 4.91 8.28
CA ARG A 120 7.56 6.09 7.99
C ARG A 120 7.41 6.59 6.57
N LEU A 121 7.54 7.91 6.42
CA LEU A 121 7.73 8.58 5.15
C LEU A 121 9.20 9.01 4.96
N PRO A 122 9.75 8.97 3.73
CA PRO A 122 9.12 8.50 2.48
C PRO A 122 8.75 7.01 2.50
N SER A 123 7.70 6.62 1.76
CA SER A 123 7.16 5.25 1.72
C SER A 123 7.99 4.32 0.82
N GLU A 124 9.31 4.35 0.96
CA GLU A 124 10.19 3.37 0.33
C GLU A 124 10.59 2.31 1.35
N THR A 125 10.66 1.06 0.91
CA THR A 125 11.06 -0.13 1.68
C THR A 125 12.27 0.12 2.58
N GLN A 126 13.29 0.84 2.09
CA GLN A 126 14.52 1.13 2.85
C GLN A 126 14.27 1.94 4.13
N PHE A 127 13.30 2.86 4.13
CA PHE A 127 13.00 3.68 5.30
C PHE A 127 12.23 2.85 6.32
N ILE A 128 11.25 2.06 5.88
CA ILE A 128 10.46 1.18 6.74
C ILE A 128 11.34 0.07 7.36
N THR A 129 12.18 -0.58 6.55
CA THR A 129 13.10 -1.62 7.01
C THR A 129 14.02 -1.08 8.10
N ARG A 130 14.51 0.15 7.94
CA ARG A 130 15.37 0.78 8.94
C ARG A 130 14.63 1.00 10.26
N GLU A 131 13.37 1.42 10.24
CA GLU A 131 12.59 1.62 11.46
C GLU A 131 12.25 0.29 12.15
N TRP A 132 11.79 -0.71 11.40
CA TRP A 132 11.33 -1.97 11.98
C TRP A 132 12.47 -2.91 12.39
N PHE A 133 13.58 -2.93 11.64
CA PHE A 133 14.62 -3.96 11.77
C PHE A 133 16.06 -3.43 11.84
N ASP A 134 16.28 -2.11 11.87
CA ASP A 134 17.61 -1.47 11.87
C ASP A 134 18.52 -1.98 10.73
N ALA A 135 17.94 -2.18 9.55
CA ALA A 135 18.64 -2.65 8.36
C ALA A 135 18.37 -1.76 7.14
N HIS A 136 19.26 -1.82 6.14
CA HIS A 136 19.15 -1.01 4.92
C HIS A 136 18.26 -1.63 3.84
N SER A 137 17.98 -2.94 3.93
CA SER A 137 17.05 -3.66 3.06
C SER A 137 16.54 -4.92 3.79
N PRO A 138 15.36 -5.45 3.43
CA PRO A 138 14.81 -6.66 4.08
C PRO A 138 15.76 -7.86 3.99
N SER A 139 16.44 -8.02 2.86
CA SER A 139 17.45 -9.07 2.63
C SER A 139 18.71 -8.97 3.50
N ALA A 140 18.95 -7.81 4.12
CA ALA A 140 20.11 -7.56 4.96
C ALA A 140 19.82 -7.70 6.46
N VAL A 141 18.56 -7.96 6.84
CA VAL A 141 18.18 -8.20 8.23
C VAL A 141 18.81 -9.51 8.69
N SER A 142 19.57 -9.45 9.77
CA SER A 142 20.23 -10.62 10.37
C SER A 142 19.71 -10.84 11.78
N ARG A 143 18.57 -11.53 11.90
CA ARG A 143 17.96 -11.92 13.17
C ARG A 143 17.49 -13.38 13.10
N ASP A 144 17.47 -14.07 14.23
CA ASP A 144 17.06 -15.47 14.31
C ASP A 144 15.54 -15.65 14.16
N ASP A 145 14.76 -14.60 14.43
CA ASP A 145 13.30 -14.54 14.33
C ASP A 145 12.80 -14.01 12.98
N PHE A 146 13.69 -13.78 12.02
CA PHE A 146 13.37 -13.11 10.75
C PHE A 146 13.73 -13.95 9.53
N ARG A 147 12.88 -13.92 8.51
CA ARG A 147 13.12 -14.55 7.21
C ARG A 147 12.73 -13.65 6.06
N PHE A 148 13.69 -13.40 5.15
CA PHE A 148 13.41 -12.78 3.87
C PHE A 148 13.13 -13.85 2.80
N ILE A 149 12.06 -13.65 2.03
CA ILE A 149 11.63 -14.46 0.90
C ILE A 149 11.84 -13.62 -0.37
N GLY A 150 12.90 -13.95 -1.12
CA GLY A 150 13.26 -13.24 -2.33
C GLY A 150 12.60 -13.78 -3.60
N ASP A 151 12.12 -15.01 -3.59
CA ASP A 151 11.50 -15.66 -4.76
C ASP A 151 10.18 -16.31 -4.33
N MET A 152 9.41 -16.89 -5.25
CA MET A 152 8.09 -17.49 -4.95
C MET A 152 8.16 -18.80 -4.14
N GLU A 153 9.35 -19.32 -3.83
CA GLU A 153 9.51 -20.54 -3.02
C GLU A 153 9.68 -20.19 -1.55
N VAL A 154 8.80 -20.71 -0.70
CA VAL A 154 8.86 -20.50 0.76
C VAL A 154 9.98 -21.38 1.35
N PRO A 155 11.05 -20.78 1.90
CA PRO A 155 12.10 -21.55 2.55
C PRO A 155 11.63 -21.99 3.95
N LYS A 156 12.48 -22.77 4.64
CA LYS A 156 12.27 -23.00 6.07
C LYS A 156 12.15 -21.66 6.83
N LEU A 157 11.05 -21.52 7.55
CA LEU A 157 10.73 -20.37 8.40
C LEU A 157 11.39 -20.48 9.79
N PRO A 158 11.53 -19.37 10.55
CA PRO A 158 12.19 -19.35 11.85
C PRO A 158 11.56 -20.29 12.88
N GLY A 159 10.23 -20.28 13.01
CA GLY A 159 9.48 -21.01 14.02
C GLY A 159 9.66 -20.46 15.45
N THR A 160 10.00 -19.17 15.59
CA THR A 160 10.05 -18.45 16.87
C THR A 160 8.72 -17.77 17.17
N SER A 161 8.39 -17.45 18.42
CA SER A 161 7.19 -16.65 18.76
C SER A 161 7.64 -15.31 19.39
N PRO A 162 7.43 -14.16 18.73
CA PRO A 162 6.92 -14.03 17.37
C PRO A 162 7.98 -14.44 16.30
N GLU A 163 7.52 -14.72 15.08
CA GLU A 163 8.37 -14.79 13.89
C GLU A 163 7.99 -13.70 12.88
N TYR A 164 8.97 -13.28 12.07
CA TYR A 164 8.78 -12.28 11.03
C TYR A 164 9.18 -12.83 9.66
N VAL A 165 8.28 -12.73 8.70
CA VAL A 165 8.52 -13.13 7.31
C VAL A 165 8.32 -11.92 6.42
N TRP A 166 9.33 -11.55 5.63
CA TRP A 166 9.22 -10.46 4.66
C TRP A 166 9.41 -11.03 3.26
N THR A 167 8.41 -10.88 2.39
CA THR A 167 8.53 -11.21 0.96
C THR A 167 8.62 -9.94 0.11
N ARG A 168 9.42 -9.95 -0.95
CA ARG A 168 9.52 -8.84 -1.92
C ARG A 168 8.37 -8.77 -2.94
N HIS A 169 7.33 -9.57 -2.71
CA HIS A 169 6.14 -9.65 -3.54
C HIS A 169 4.95 -9.03 -2.78
N PRO A 170 4.03 -8.32 -3.46
CA PRO A 170 3.90 -8.17 -4.92
C PRO A 170 4.89 -7.21 -5.61
N ASP A 171 5.58 -6.30 -4.91
CA ASP A 171 6.27 -5.13 -5.52
C ASP A 171 7.14 -5.49 -6.74
N GLN A 172 8.01 -6.49 -6.60
CA GLN A 172 8.94 -6.84 -7.68
C GLN A 172 8.23 -7.22 -8.99
N ARG A 173 7.08 -7.91 -8.89
CA ARG A 173 6.31 -8.33 -10.06
C ARG A 173 5.50 -7.17 -10.63
N LEU A 174 4.92 -6.34 -9.77
CA LEU A 174 4.22 -5.11 -10.17
C LEU A 174 5.16 -4.17 -10.95
N GLU A 175 6.38 -4.00 -10.46
CA GLU A 175 7.42 -3.26 -11.18
C GLU A 175 7.78 -3.90 -12.52
N GLY A 176 7.88 -5.23 -12.57
CA GLY A 176 8.26 -6.00 -13.76
C GLY A 176 7.21 -5.95 -14.86
N ALA A 177 5.95 -6.21 -14.51
CA ALA A 177 4.81 -6.26 -15.42
C ALA A 177 4.58 -4.93 -16.14
N LEU A 178 4.80 -3.81 -15.44
CA LEU A 178 4.47 -2.49 -15.97
C LEU A 178 5.68 -1.69 -16.48
N LYS A 179 6.84 -2.34 -16.65
CA LYS A 179 8.04 -1.77 -17.30
C LYS A 179 7.90 -1.83 -18.83
N GLY A 180 7.49 -0.71 -19.43
CA GLY A 180 7.51 -0.49 -20.88
C GLY A 180 6.13 -0.41 -21.54
N ASN A 181 6.11 -0.43 -22.89
CA ASN A 181 4.87 -0.33 -23.69
C ASN A 181 4.11 -1.65 -23.83
N TYR A 182 4.69 -2.77 -23.38
CA TYR A 182 4.10 -4.10 -23.44
C TYR A 182 4.12 -4.68 -22.02
N SER A 183 2.95 -4.86 -21.41
CA SER A 183 2.80 -5.68 -20.20
C SER A 183 2.92 -7.13 -20.63
N ASN A 184 3.76 -7.92 -19.97
CA ASN A 184 3.82 -9.37 -20.21
C ASN A 184 2.96 -10.16 -19.20
N GLU A 185 2.34 -9.47 -18.25
CA GLU A 185 1.68 -10.05 -17.09
C GLU A 185 0.56 -9.12 -16.62
N GLU A 186 -0.58 -9.69 -16.26
CA GLU A 186 -1.73 -8.95 -15.74
C GLU A 186 -1.63 -8.79 -14.22
N VAL A 187 -2.17 -7.69 -13.67
CA VAL A 187 -2.16 -7.46 -12.21
C VAL A 187 -2.93 -8.55 -11.46
N GLU A 188 -3.96 -9.11 -12.10
CA GLU A 188 -4.71 -10.25 -11.58
C GLU A 188 -3.85 -11.51 -11.43
N ASP A 189 -2.98 -11.82 -12.41
CA ASP A 189 -2.06 -12.95 -12.33
C ASP A 189 -1.04 -12.76 -11.19
N ILE A 190 -0.53 -11.53 -11.01
CA ILE A 190 0.35 -11.18 -9.89
C ILE A 190 -0.35 -11.42 -8.57
N TYR A 191 -1.62 -11.02 -8.46
CA TYR A 191 -2.42 -11.20 -7.26
C TYR A 191 -2.58 -12.69 -6.90
N GLU A 192 -2.93 -13.56 -7.86
CA GLU A 192 -3.12 -14.99 -7.58
C GLU A 192 -1.83 -15.61 -7.04
N ASP A 193 -0.70 -15.30 -7.67
CA ASP A 193 0.59 -15.81 -7.21
C ASP A 193 0.97 -15.27 -5.81
N VAL A 194 0.59 -14.03 -5.49
CA VAL A 194 0.78 -13.43 -4.15
C VAL A 194 -0.10 -14.12 -3.11
N LYS A 195 -1.34 -14.48 -3.45
CA LYS A 195 -2.22 -15.28 -2.60
C LYS A 195 -1.63 -16.66 -2.35
N ASP A 196 -1.13 -17.33 -3.39
CA ASP A 196 -0.50 -18.64 -3.28
C ASP A 196 0.74 -18.57 -2.38
N LEU A 197 1.59 -17.55 -2.55
CA LEU A 197 2.76 -17.34 -1.71
C LEU A 197 2.37 -17.13 -0.23
N LEU A 198 1.37 -16.30 0.03
CA LEU A 198 0.89 -16.08 1.40
C LEU A 198 0.35 -17.38 2.02
N THR A 199 -0.43 -18.13 1.25
CA THR A 199 -0.97 -19.43 1.66
C THR A 199 0.15 -20.43 1.98
N ASP A 200 1.19 -20.49 1.15
CA ASP A 200 2.35 -21.34 1.40
C ASP A 200 3.12 -20.91 2.65
N ILE A 201 3.26 -19.60 2.91
CA ILE A 201 3.86 -19.09 4.14
C ILE A 201 3.07 -19.58 5.37
N ILE A 202 1.74 -19.43 5.33
CA ILE A 202 0.84 -19.85 6.41
C ILE A 202 0.96 -21.36 6.66
N HIS A 203 0.87 -22.19 5.61
CA HIS A 203 0.95 -23.64 5.74
C HIS A 203 2.32 -24.16 6.22
N GLN A 204 3.41 -23.45 5.92
CA GLN A 204 4.77 -23.83 6.35
C GLN A 204 5.10 -23.31 7.76
N SER A 205 4.34 -22.35 8.26
CA SER A 205 4.52 -21.80 9.60
C SER A 205 4.09 -22.82 10.66
N VAL A 206 4.67 -22.68 11.84
CA VAL A 206 4.29 -23.44 13.04
C VAL A 206 3.22 -22.72 13.87
N HIS A 207 2.85 -21.51 13.46
CA HIS A 207 1.88 -20.66 14.12
C HIS A 207 0.50 -20.81 13.49
N ASP A 208 -0.52 -20.50 14.28
CA ASP A 208 -1.90 -20.47 13.81
C ASP A 208 -2.48 -19.04 13.80
N GLU A 209 -1.75 -18.08 14.39
CA GLU A 209 -2.11 -16.67 14.42
C GLU A 209 -1.14 -15.84 13.57
N PHE A 210 -1.69 -15.10 12.60
CA PHE A 210 -0.92 -14.30 11.66
C PHE A 210 -1.40 -12.85 11.64
N LEU A 211 -0.43 -11.92 11.59
CA LEU A 211 -0.65 -10.53 11.19
C LEU A 211 0.03 -10.33 9.82
N VAL A 212 -0.76 -10.26 8.76
CA VAL A 212 -0.27 -10.01 7.40
C VAL A 212 -0.45 -8.53 7.07
N THR A 213 0.61 -7.91 6.57
CA THR A 213 0.63 -6.47 6.30
C THR A 213 1.64 -6.12 5.21
N SER A 214 1.87 -4.82 5.02
CA SER A 214 2.81 -4.27 4.05
C SER A 214 3.68 -3.19 4.67
N ASP A 215 4.86 -2.99 4.10
CA ASP A 215 5.73 -1.85 4.41
C ASP A 215 5.20 -0.54 3.80
N HIS A 216 4.61 -0.62 2.61
CA HIS A 216 3.88 0.47 1.96
C HIS A 216 2.85 -0.06 0.97
N GLY A 217 1.99 0.79 0.44
CA GLY A 217 1.24 0.47 -0.79
C GLY A 217 1.84 1.17 -2.01
N TYR A 218 1.02 1.43 -3.01
CA TYR A 218 1.47 2.07 -4.25
C TYR A 218 0.37 2.86 -4.96
N VAL A 219 0.78 3.82 -5.80
CA VAL A 219 -0.10 4.44 -6.79
C VAL A 219 0.02 3.73 -8.13
N ASN A 220 -1.13 3.55 -8.79
CA ASN A 220 -1.19 3.02 -10.14
C ASN A 220 -1.76 4.09 -11.08
N HIS A 221 -0.96 4.46 -12.07
CA HIS A 221 -1.27 5.49 -13.04
C HIS A 221 -1.90 4.95 -14.33
N LEU A 222 -2.50 3.76 -14.29
CA LEU A 222 -3.31 3.21 -15.38
C LEU A 222 -4.63 3.99 -15.53
N GLY A 223 -5.06 4.24 -16.76
CA GLY A 223 -6.29 4.99 -17.06
C GLY A 223 -6.21 6.49 -16.75
N ASN A 224 -7.37 7.16 -16.85
CA ASN A 224 -7.49 8.62 -16.74
C ASN A 224 -7.13 9.13 -15.34
N SER A 225 -6.41 10.24 -15.22
CA SER A 225 -6.13 10.86 -13.92
C SER A 225 -6.98 12.10 -13.68
N PRO A 226 -7.60 12.24 -12.49
CA PRO A 226 -8.24 13.48 -12.06
C PRO A 226 -7.22 14.51 -11.53
N TYR A 227 -5.93 14.15 -11.39
CA TYR A 227 -4.85 15.04 -10.99
C TYR A 227 -4.23 15.66 -12.25
N SER A 228 -4.07 16.98 -12.26
CA SER A 228 -3.50 17.74 -13.36
C SER A 228 -2.34 18.58 -12.87
N LEU A 229 -1.32 18.72 -13.71
CA LEU A 229 -0.19 19.61 -13.51
C LEU A 229 -0.21 20.68 -14.59
N THR A 230 0.24 21.89 -14.26
CA THR A 230 0.66 22.87 -15.27
C THR A 230 2.01 22.46 -15.85
N ASP A 231 2.36 22.97 -17.04
CA ASP A 231 3.66 22.68 -17.67
C ASP A 231 4.83 23.03 -16.75
N GLU A 232 4.74 24.14 -16.00
CA GLU A 232 5.76 24.56 -15.03
C GLU A 232 5.89 23.59 -13.85
N GLN A 233 4.77 23.06 -13.35
CA GLN A 233 4.76 22.07 -12.27
C GLN A 233 5.31 20.72 -12.75
N GLU A 234 4.96 20.30 -13.98
CA GLU A 234 5.50 19.07 -14.59
C GLU A 234 7.02 19.18 -14.81
N GLU A 235 7.50 20.33 -15.29
CA GLU A 235 8.94 20.60 -15.42
C GLU A 235 9.65 20.59 -14.05
N ALA A 236 9.03 21.20 -13.03
CA ALA A 236 9.57 21.20 -11.68
C ALA A 236 9.68 19.77 -11.11
N LEU A 237 8.63 18.96 -11.20
CA LEU A 237 8.65 17.56 -10.76
C LEU A 237 9.67 16.73 -11.53
N SER A 238 9.64 16.76 -12.86
CA SER A 238 10.54 15.97 -13.71
C SER A 238 12.03 16.30 -13.51
N THR A 239 12.34 17.55 -13.15
CA THR A 239 13.71 18.00 -12.89
C THR A 239 14.19 17.69 -11.47
N LYS A 240 13.31 17.74 -10.47
CA LYS A 240 13.68 17.63 -9.05
C LYS A 240 13.47 16.25 -8.44
N PHE A 241 12.60 15.44 -9.04
CA PHE A 241 12.19 14.15 -8.51
C PHE A 241 12.56 13.00 -9.45
N SER A 242 13.20 11.97 -8.90
CA SER A 242 13.45 10.68 -9.58
C SER A 242 12.40 9.62 -9.28
N GLY A 243 11.68 9.78 -8.16
CA GLY A 243 10.55 8.97 -7.70
C GLY A 243 9.51 9.90 -7.06
N ARG A 244 8.70 9.41 -6.12
CA ARG A 244 7.69 10.25 -5.44
C ARG A 244 8.20 11.00 -4.21
N PHE A 245 9.50 11.04 -4.02
CA PHE A 245 10.16 11.87 -3.01
C PHE A 245 11.54 12.36 -3.48
N THR A 246 12.09 13.32 -2.73
CA THR A 246 13.46 13.83 -2.90
C THR A 246 13.91 14.49 -1.60
N GLU A 247 15.22 14.64 -1.37
CA GLU A 247 15.72 15.40 -0.21
C GLU A 247 15.27 16.86 -0.27
N VAL A 248 15.07 17.49 0.89
CA VAL A 248 14.68 18.89 0.97
C VAL A 248 15.74 19.77 0.31
N GLY A 249 15.33 20.44 -0.77
CA GLY A 249 16.14 21.38 -1.51
C GLY A 249 15.61 22.81 -1.43
N ASN A 250 16.40 23.75 -1.92
CA ASN A 250 16.00 25.15 -2.06
C ASN A 250 15.74 25.50 -3.53
N GLY A 251 14.81 26.40 -3.80
CA GLY A 251 14.60 26.94 -5.15
C GLY A 251 13.17 27.38 -5.43
N GLN A 252 12.96 28.02 -6.58
CA GLN A 252 11.62 28.39 -7.05
C GLN A 252 10.78 27.15 -7.39
N ALA A 253 11.38 26.09 -7.93
CA ALA A 253 10.68 24.86 -8.27
C ALA A 253 10.02 24.18 -7.05
N TYR A 254 10.73 24.08 -5.91
CA TYR A 254 10.16 23.50 -4.68
C TYR A 254 9.05 24.39 -4.12
N ARG A 255 9.27 25.71 -4.06
CA ARG A 255 8.24 26.66 -3.60
C ARG A 255 6.97 26.62 -4.44
N LEU A 256 7.09 26.57 -5.76
CA LEU A 256 5.96 26.40 -6.67
C LEU A 256 5.13 25.16 -6.31
N LEU A 257 5.80 24.01 -6.13
CA LEU A 257 5.13 22.75 -5.81
C LEU A 257 4.53 22.72 -4.40
N GLU A 258 5.17 23.37 -3.42
CA GLU A 258 4.63 23.51 -2.05
C GLU A 258 3.43 24.46 -2.00
N ASP A 259 3.53 25.63 -2.65
CA ASP A 259 2.47 26.65 -2.69
C ASP A 259 1.20 26.11 -3.34
N ASP A 260 1.35 25.22 -4.33
CA ASP A 260 0.25 24.54 -5.03
C ASP A 260 -0.14 23.18 -4.39
N ASP A 261 0.43 22.87 -3.22
CA ASP A 261 0.07 21.72 -2.39
C ASP A 261 0.29 20.34 -3.06
N ILE A 262 1.24 20.29 -4.01
CA ILE A 262 1.64 19.08 -4.76
C ILE A 262 2.65 18.25 -3.97
N ILE A 263 3.49 18.90 -3.18
CA ILE A 263 4.48 18.24 -2.31
C ILE A 263 4.31 18.70 -0.86
N LYS A 264 4.68 17.83 0.08
CA LYS A 264 4.77 18.14 1.51
C LYS A 264 6.17 17.87 2.02
N ARG A 265 6.64 18.72 2.93
CA ARG A 265 7.87 18.47 3.65
C ARG A 265 7.60 17.52 4.81
N VAL A 266 8.33 16.41 4.84
CA VAL A 266 8.33 15.44 5.93
C VAL A 266 9.78 15.18 6.33
N GLN A 267 10.15 15.61 7.54
CA GLN A 267 11.54 15.59 8.02
C GLN A 267 12.49 16.27 7.01
N ASP A 268 13.46 15.51 6.51
CA ASP A 268 14.50 15.93 5.57
C ASP A 268 14.13 15.67 4.10
N HIS A 269 12.88 15.29 3.82
CA HIS A 269 12.40 14.98 2.47
C HIS A 269 11.19 15.81 2.06
N TYR A 270 11.05 16.03 0.75
CA TYR A 270 9.78 16.35 0.12
C TYR A 270 9.16 15.06 -0.42
N VAL A 271 7.87 14.85 -0.13
CA VAL A 271 7.06 13.76 -0.68
C VAL A 271 5.96 14.31 -1.57
N VAL A 272 5.70 13.65 -2.70
CA VAL A 272 4.62 14.01 -3.64
C VAL A 272 3.30 13.51 -3.09
N ARG A 273 2.28 14.38 -3.07
CA ARG A 273 0.93 14.06 -2.63
C ARG A 273 0.10 13.38 -3.70
N GLY A 274 -0.89 12.60 -3.28
CA GLY A 274 -1.97 12.12 -4.16
C GLY A 274 -1.44 11.40 -5.40
N HIS A 275 -2.04 11.63 -6.57
CA HIS A 275 -1.72 10.82 -7.77
C HIS A 275 -1.14 11.66 -8.91
N TYR A 276 -0.40 12.72 -8.60
CA TYR A 276 0.33 13.48 -9.61
C TYR A 276 1.29 12.57 -10.37
N LYS A 277 1.21 12.62 -11.70
CA LYS A 277 2.05 11.88 -12.63
C LYS A 277 2.71 12.89 -13.55
N TRP A 278 4.01 12.74 -13.73
CA TRP A 278 4.78 13.53 -14.68
C TRP A 278 5.54 12.61 -15.61
N THR A 279 5.82 13.11 -16.81
CA THR A 279 6.66 12.37 -17.74
C THR A 279 8.13 12.72 -17.51
N LYS A 280 8.99 11.70 -17.54
CA LYS A 280 10.44 11.86 -17.66
C LYS A 280 10.84 11.29 -19.01
N ARG A 281 11.79 11.91 -19.71
CA ARG A 281 12.33 11.37 -20.97
C ARG A 281 12.81 9.93 -20.75
N GLY A 282 12.09 8.95 -21.30
CA GLY A 282 12.34 7.51 -21.08
C GLY A 282 11.04 6.73 -20.79
N ALA A 283 11.18 5.53 -20.22
CA ALA A 283 10.04 4.72 -19.79
C ALA A 283 9.35 5.37 -18.58
N THR A 284 8.05 5.67 -18.71
CA THR A 284 7.24 6.17 -17.59
C THR A 284 6.77 4.97 -16.76
N LYS A 285 7.19 4.89 -15.50
CA LYS A 285 6.68 3.87 -14.57
C LYS A 285 5.17 4.08 -14.39
N LYS A 286 4.36 3.01 -14.51
CA LYS A 286 2.92 3.07 -14.25
C LYS A 286 2.60 2.91 -12.77
N ILE A 287 3.37 2.10 -12.06
CA ILE A 287 3.32 1.97 -10.60
C ILE A 287 4.48 2.75 -9.99
N MET A 288 4.18 3.50 -8.93
CA MET A 288 5.15 4.28 -8.20
C MET A 288 4.80 4.23 -6.70
N HIS A 289 5.80 4.32 -5.85
CA HIS A 289 5.67 4.48 -4.39
C HIS A 289 6.69 5.54 -3.92
N GLY A 290 6.85 5.71 -2.60
CA GLY A 290 7.73 6.70 -1.98
C GLY A 290 7.06 8.04 -1.68
N GLY A 291 5.81 8.26 -2.11
CA GLY A 291 5.06 9.50 -1.92
C GLY A 291 4.16 9.46 -0.68
N CYS A 292 3.18 10.36 -0.68
CA CYS A 292 2.12 10.41 0.32
C CYS A 292 0.76 10.40 -0.38
N SER A 293 0.14 9.23 -0.46
CA SER A 293 -1.24 9.06 -0.93
C SER A 293 -1.94 8.03 -0.06
N LEU A 294 -3.27 8.06 -0.05
CA LEU A 294 -4.06 7.07 0.71
C LEU A 294 -3.67 5.62 0.38
N PRO A 295 -3.57 5.19 -0.89
CA PRO A 295 -3.18 3.82 -1.21
C PRO A 295 -1.69 3.52 -1.03
N GLU A 296 -0.83 4.52 -0.81
CA GLU A 296 0.57 4.30 -0.42
C GLU A 296 0.74 4.18 1.11
N CYS A 297 -0.02 4.98 1.86
CA CYS A 297 0.21 5.17 3.30
C CYS A 297 -0.77 4.41 4.20
N MET A 298 -1.90 3.94 3.67
CA MET A 298 -2.81 3.04 4.39
C MET A 298 -2.52 1.61 3.96
N THR A 299 -1.84 0.84 4.81
CA THR A 299 -1.47 -0.55 4.56
C THR A 299 -2.53 -1.50 5.09
N PRO A 300 -2.77 -2.65 4.42
CA PRO A 300 -3.68 -3.65 4.91
C PRO A 300 -3.13 -4.28 6.20
N VAL A 301 -4.03 -4.62 7.12
CA VAL A 301 -3.72 -5.43 8.31
C VAL A 301 -4.73 -6.57 8.32
N LEU A 302 -4.34 -7.72 7.77
CA LEU A 302 -5.12 -8.95 7.85
C LEU A 302 -4.72 -9.70 9.11
N ARG A 303 -5.71 -10.07 9.91
CA ARG A 303 -5.55 -11.02 11.00
C ARG A 303 -6.16 -12.34 10.57
N ILE A 304 -5.37 -13.41 10.64
CA ILE A 304 -5.76 -14.75 10.23
C ILE A 304 -5.56 -15.67 11.43
N ASP A 305 -6.61 -16.41 11.80
CA ASP A 305 -6.57 -17.53 12.74
C ASP A 305 -6.93 -18.82 11.98
N THR A 306 -5.97 -19.75 11.90
CA THR A 306 -6.13 -21.03 11.19
C THR A 306 -6.74 -22.14 12.06
N ASN A 307 -6.99 -21.89 13.35
CA ASN A 307 -7.52 -22.84 14.34
C ASN A 307 -8.98 -22.57 14.76
N ALA A 308 -9.64 -21.54 14.22
CA ALA A 308 -10.92 -21.03 14.69
C ALA A 308 -12.07 -22.07 14.75
N THR A 309 -11.95 -23.24 14.11
CA THR A 309 -12.95 -24.33 14.13
C THR A 309 -12.53 -25.60 14.88
N GLY A 310 -11.46 -25.57 15.69
CA GLY A 310 -10.95 -26.71 16.46
C GLY A 310 -11.49 -26.88 17.88
N GLY A 311 -12.64 -26.31 18.24
CA GLY A 311 -13.10 -26.22 19.64
C GLY A 311 -14.59 -26.45 19.90
N ALA A 312 -15.13 -27.64 19.59
CA ALA A 312 -16.25 -28.29 20.31
C ALA A 312 -16.46 -29.75 19.86
#